data_AF-A0AAV5HUF6-F1
#
_entry.id   AF-A0AAV5HUF6-F1
#
_cell.length_a   1.000
_cell.length_b   1.000
_cell.length_c   1.000
_cell.angle_alpha   90.00
_cell.angle_beta   90.00
_cell.angle_gamma   90.00
#
_symmetry.space_group_name_H-M   'P 1'
#
loop_
_entity.id
_entity.type
_entity.pdbx_description
1 polymer ?
#
loop_
_entity_poly.entity_id
_entity_poly.type
_entity_poly.pdbx_seq_one_letter_code
_entity_poly.pdbx_strand_id
1 'polypeptide(L)'
;MLDKQLLGDFMANISSKDEDAARGPYRYLALHLRFEVDMVAYSMCDFGGGEYEKKELKAYRETHFPLLIERLKNSKPISPAELRKLGRCPMTPEEAAVVLASFGFKRGTYIYLAGSQIYGGNSRMHPFTSLYPNLVTKETLLTPSELAPFRNFSSQLAALDFIVCATSDVFAMTDSGSQLSSLVSGYRTYYGGGHAPTLRPNKGRLAAILSENSTIAWKSFEDRVRKMIEEGQRVHVRGRGRSIYRQPRSPECMCKSQ
;
A
#
# COMPACT_ATOMS: atom_id res chain seq x y z
N MET A 1 6.12 -26.26 -8.36
CA MET A 1 6.63 -24.89 -8.11
C MET A 1 5.43 -23.96 -8.32
N LEU A 2 4.83 -23.46 -7.23
CA LEU A 2 3.56 -22.71 -7.24
C LEU A 2 3.66 -21.36 -7.99
N ASP A 3 4.88 -20.84 -8.09
CA ASP A 3 5.30 -19.62 -8.77
C ASP A 3 5.02 -19.64 -10.28
N LYS A 4 5.44 -20.69 -11.01
CA LYS A 4 5.20 -20.78 -12.47
C LYS A 4 3.72 -20.93 -12.84
N GLN A 5 2.95 -21.63 -12.01
CA GLN A 5 1.51 -21.80 -12.26
C GLN A 5 0.72 -20.52 -11.95
N LEU A 6 1.16 -19.73 -10.98
CA LEU A 6 0.45 -18.53 -10.54
C LEU A 6 0.86 -17.27 -11.31
N LEU A 7 2.14 -17.13 -11.61
CA LEU A 7 2.73 -15.92 -12.20
C LEU A 7 3.46 -16.18 -13.52
N GLY A 8 3.32 -17.38 -14.11
CA GLY A 8 3.94 -17.73 -15.38
C GLY A 8 5.47 -17.60 -15.38
N ASP A 9 6.03 -17.39 -16.57
CA ASP A 9 7.46 -17.11 -16.73
C ASP A 9 7.83 -15.64 -16.46
N PHE A 10 6.86 -14.80 -16.05
CA PHE A 10 7.11 -13.37 -15.74
C PHE A 10 8.08 -13.15 -14.57
N MET A 11 8.37 -14.20 -13.80
CA MET A 11 9.36 -14.19 -12.73
C MET A 11 10.63 -14.99 -13.00
N ALA A 12 10.64 -15.88 -14.00
CA ALA A 12 11.75 -16.79 -14.23
C ALA A 12 12.84 -16.09 -15.07
N ASN A 13 14.04 -16.00 -14.50
CA ASN A 13 15.30 -15.52 -15.11
C ASN A 13 15.40 -14.02 -15.41
N ILE A 14 15.70 -13.24 -14.36
CA ILE A 14 16.61 -12.10 -14.50
C ILE A 14 18.04 -12.67 -14.60
N SER A 15 18.34 -13.41 -15.67
CA SER A 15 19.69 -13.85 -16.00
C SER A 15 19.84 -13.91 -17.53
N SER A 16 20.89 -13.23 -17.97
CA SER A 16 21.52 -13.18 -19.30
C SER A 16 20.74 -12.56 -20.46
N LYS A 17 21.29 -11.44 -20.97
CA LYS A 17 21.59 -11.12 -22.39
C LYS A 17 20.85 -12.03 -23.38
N ASP A 18 19.92 -11.54 -24.21
CA ASP A 18 20.25 -10.80 -25.43
C ASP A 18 18.97 -10.24 -26.13
N GLU A 19 19.18 -9.19 -26.93
CA GLU A 19 18.36 -8.74 -28.08
C GLU A 19 16.91 -8.26 -27.85
N ASP A 20 16.75 -7.13 -27.16
CA ASP A 20 15.88 -6.03 -27.67
C ASP A 20 16.30 -4.67 -27.09
N ALA A 21 17.44 -4.15 -27.55
CA ALA A 21 18.11 -2.97 -26.99
C ALA A 21 17.47 -1.62 -27.38
N ALA A 22 16.22 -1.59 -27.86
CA ALA A 22 15.52 -0.35 -28.22
C ALA A 22 14.44 0.10 -27.22
N ARG A 23 13.98 -0.79 -26.33
CA ARG A 23 13.06 -0.48 -25.22
C ARG A 23 13.43 -1.36 -24.03
N GLY A 24 14.24 -0.84 -23.11
CA GLY A 24 14.52 -1.53 -21.85
C GLY A 24 13.22 -1.96 -21.15
N PRO A 25 13.23 -3.00 -20.29
CA PRO A 25 12.02 -3.51 -19.65
C PRO A 25 11.30 -2.35 -18.95
N TYR A 26 10.04 -2.10 -19.33
CA TYR A 26 9.23 -1.04 -18.74
C TYR A 26 9.03 -1.34 -17.25
N ARG A 27 9.88 -0.73 -16.41
CA ARG A 27 9.79 -0.88 -14.97
C ARG A 27 8.57 -0.15 -14.42
N TYR A 28 7.89 -0.74 -13.46
CA TYR A 28 6.73 -0.14 -12.83
C TYR A 28 6.70 -0.35 -11.31
N LEU A 29 6.03 0.60 -10.65
CA LEU A 29 5.72 0.54 -9.23
C LEU A 29 4.29 0.03 -9.08
N ALA A 30 4.06 -1.01 -8.30
CA ALA A 30 2.72 -1.34 -7.83
C ALA A 30 2.47 -0.66 -6.49
N LEU A 31 1.39 0.12 -6.38
CA LEU A 31 0.96 0.79 -5.16
C LEU A 31 -0.36 0.20 -4.68
N HIS A 32 -0.37 -0.42 -3.51
CA HIS A 32 -1.61 -0.75 -2.82
C HIS A 32 -2.05 0.40 -1.92
N LEU A 33 -3.11 1.10 -2.33
CA LEU A 33 -3.66 2.25 -1.64
C LEU A 33 -4.97 1.90 -0.92
N ARG A 34 -4.87 1.52 0.35
CA ARG A 34 -6.03 1.17 1.18
C ARG A 34 -6.71 2.43 1.75
N PHE A 35 -7.51 3.09 0.90
CA PHE A 35 -8.25 4.32 1.22
C PHE A 35 -9.71 4.27 0.74
N GLU A 36 -10.33 3.10 0.82
CA GLU A 36 -11.74 2.88 0.52
C GLU A 36 -12.65 3.37 1.66
N VAL A 37 -13.93 3.60 1.33
CA VAL A 37 -14.91 4.19 2.28
C VAL A 37 -15.05 3.39 3.57
N ASP A 38 -14.98 2.06 3.51
CA ASP A 38 -15.05 1.18 4.68
C ASP A 38 -13.86 1.41 5.62
N MET A 39 -12.66 1.52 5.05
CA MET A 39 -11.43 1.77 5.80
C MET A 39 -11.40 3.17 6.40
N VAL A 40 -11.76 4.19 5.61
CA VAL A 40 -11.84 5.58 6.03
C VAL A 40 -12.85 5.73 7.16
N ALA A 41 -14.06 5.19 6.99
CA ALA A 41 -15.12 5.24 7.99
C ALA A 41 -14.76 4.50 9.28
N TYR A 42 -14.19 3.29 9.19
CA TYR A 42 -13.78 2.48 10.35
C TYR A 42 -12.70 3.18 11.18
N SER A 43 -11.79 3.91 10.54
CA SER A 43 -10.64 4.53 11.21
C SER A 43 -10.99 5.64 12.19
N MET A 44 -12.15 6.29 12.04
CA MET A 44 -12.58 7.48 12.81
C MET A 44 -11.60 8.66 12.76
N CYS A 45 -10.70 8.68 11.78
CA CYS A 45 -9.77 9.77 11.59
C CYS A 45 -10.41 10.96 10.89
N ASP A 46 -9.72 12.10 10.96
CA ASP A 46 -10.03 13.29 10.18
C ASP A 46 -9.11 13.34 8.96
N PHE A 47 -9.69 13.51 7.77
CA PHE A 47 -8.98 13.63 6.50
C PHE A 47 -9.23 14.97 5.80
N GLY A 48 -9.73 15.97 6.53
CA GLY A 48 -9.79 17.36 6.08
C GLY A 48 -11.03 17.75 5.28
N GLY A 49 -12.02 16.88 5.10
CA GLY A 49 -13.28 17.22 4.41
C GLY A 49 -14.34 17.92 5.26
N GLY A 50 -14.00 18.35 6.48
CA GLY A 50 -14.87 19.14 7.33
C GLY A 50 -16.12 18.41 7.83
N GLU A 51 -17.17 19.17 8.16
CA GLU A 51 -18.39 18.63 8.78
C GLU A 51 -19.19 17.73 7.85
N TYR A 52 -19.10 17.94 6.53
CA TYR A 52 -19.75 17.07 5.55
C TYR A 52 -19.17 15.65 5.60
N GLU A 53 -17.84 15.52 5.46
CA GLU A 53 -17.13 14.24 5.53
C GLU A 53 -17.40 13.54 6.87
N LYS A 54 -17.38 14.28 7.99
CA LYS A 54 -17.66 13.70 9.32
C LYS A 54 -19.06 13.10 9.41
N LYS A 55 -20.08 13.77 8.88
CA LYS A 55 -21.48 13.30 8.88
C LYS A 55 -21.66 12.08 7.98
N GLU A 56 -21.12 12.14 6.76
CA GLU A 56 -21.17 11.03 5.80
C GLU A 56 -20.55 9.75 6.40
N LEU A 57 -19.31 9.84 6.89
CA LEU A 57 -18.61 8.70 7.47
C LEU A 57 -19.29 8.21 8.75
N LYS A 58 -19.98 9.08 9.50
CA LYS A 58 -20.78 8.69 10.67
C LYS A 58 -21.99 7.84 10.24
N ALA A 59 -22.75 8.30 9.25
CA ALA A 59 -23.88 7.54 8.72
C ALA A 59 -23.44 6.18 8.16
N TYR A 60 -22.29 6.14 7.47
CA TYR A 60 -21.70 4.89 6.99
C TYR A 60 -21.40 3.93 8.14
N ARG A 61 -20.76 4.41 9.22
CA ARG A 61 -20.46 3.58 10.41
C ARG A 61 -21.71 3.05 11.09
N GLU A 62 -22.74 3.88 11.24
CA GLU A 62 -24.00 3.48 11.87
C GLU A 62 -24.70 2.36 11.09
N THR A 63 -24.59 2.40 9.76
CA THR A 63 -25.19 1.40 8.88
C THR A 63 -24.36 0.12 8.78
N HIS A 64 -23.05 0.24 8.58
CA HIS A 64 -22.18 -0.89 8.22
C HIS A 64 -21.37 -1.47 9.39
N PHE A 65 -21.21 -0.72 10.48
CA PHE A 65 -20.42 -1.13 11.65
C PHE A 65 -21.17 -0.97 12.98
N PRO A 66 -22.38 -1.53 13.15
CA PRO A 66 -23.18 -1.36 14.37
C PRO A 66 -22.44 -1.86 15.63
N LEU A 67 -21.76 -2.99 15.55
CA LEU A 67 -20.97 -3.54 16.66
C LEU A 67 -19.76 -2.67 17.04
N LEU A 68 -19.19 -1.94 16.07
CA LEU A 68 -18.14 -0.96 16.36
C LEU A 68 -18.73 0.20 17.16
N ILE A 69 -19.87 0.73 16.73
CA ILE A 69 -20.58 1.82 17.42
C ILE A 69 -20.94 1.41 18.85
N GLU A 70 -21.47 0.20 19.06
CA GLU A 70 -21.76 -0.33 20.39
C GLU A 70 -20.53 -0.41 21.28
N ARG A 71 -19.41 -0.93 20.76
CA ARG A 71 -18.14 -0.99 21.50
C ARG A 71 -17.64 0.40 21.90
N LEU A 72 -17.79 1.38 21.01
CA LEU A 72 -17.34 2.75 21.24
C LEU A 72 -18.13 3.46 22.34
N LYS A 73 -19.42 3.14 22.53
CA LYS A 73 -20.23 3.67 23.65
C LYS A 73 -19.61 3.35 25.01
N ASN A 74 -18.96 2.19 25.12
CA ASN A 74 -18.34 1.71 26.37
C ASN A 74 -16.83 2.01 26.45
N SER A 75 -16.28 2.72 25.46
CA SER A 75 -14.84 2.99 25.36
C SER A 75 -14.55 4.47 25.57
N LYS A 76 -13.37 4.80 26.12
CA LYS A 76 -12.92 6.19 26.19
C LYS A 76 -12.73 6.73 24.75
N PRO A 77 -13.30 7.89 24.40
CA PRO A 77 -13.11 8.47 23.09
C PRO A 77 -11.63 8.84 22.87
N ILE A 78 -11.11 8.51 21.69
CA ILE A 78 -9.76 8.86 21.25
C ILE A 78 -9.90 9.95 20.20
N SER A 79 -9.15 11.04 20.33
CA SER A 79 -9.19 12.13 19.36
C SER A 79 -8.60 11.70 18.01
N PRO A 80 -9.04 12.28 16.89
CA PRO A 80 -8.45 12.00 15.57
C PRO A 80 -6.93 12.24 15.52
N ALA A 81 -6.44 13.26 16.22
CA ALA A 81 -5.01 13.55 16.32
C ALA A 81 -4.24 12.41 17.03
N GLU A 82 -4.79 11.86 18.10
CA GLU A 82 -4.18 10.74 18.81
C GLU A 82 -4.24 9.45 17.97
N LEU A 83 -5.34 9.20 17.24
CA LEU A 83 -5.43 8.08 16.29
C LEU A 83 -4.34 8.17 15.21
N ARG A 84 -4.10 9.38 14.67
CA ARG A 84 -3.05 9.64 13.69
C ARG A 84 -1.67 9.37 14.28
N LYS A 85 -1.37 9.91 15.47
CA LYS A 85 -0.10 9.68 16.19
C LYS A 85 0.17 8.20 16.47
N LEU A 86 -0.86 7.44 16.83
CA LEU A 86 -0.78 5.99 17.03
C LEU A 86 -0.65 5.19 15.72
N GLY A 87 -0.65 5.85 14.55
CA GLY A 87 -0.59 5.21 13.24
C GLY A 87 -1.85 4.41 12.89
N ARG A 88 -2.99 4.74 13.50
CA ARG A 88 -4.27 4.05 13.25
C ARG A 88 -5.01 4.60 12.04
N CYS A 89 -4.69 5.81 11.61
CA CYS A 89 -5.27 6.37 10.39
C CYS A 89 -4.71 5.68 9.13
N PRO A 90 -5.54 5.47 8.11
CA PRO A 90 -5.12 5.25 6.72
C PRO A 90 -4.25 6.41 6.24
N MET A 91 -3.26 6.11 5.38
CA MET A 91 -2.57 7.18 4.66
C MET A 91 -3.46 7.68 3.51
N THR A 92 -3.51 8.98 3.32
CA THR A 92 -4.25 9.57 2.19
C THR A 92 -3.45 9.43 0.88
N PRO A 93 -4.09 9.61 -0.29
CA PRO A 93 -3.36 9.61 -1.56
C PRO A 93 -2.25 10.67 -1.60
N GLU A 94 -2.47 11.84 -1.01
CA GLU A 94 -1.48 12.92 -0.91
C GLU A 94 -0.25 12.49 -0.11
N GLU A 95 -0.46 11.86 1.06
CA GLU A 95 0.63 11.34 1.89
C GLU A 95 1.40 10.24 1.17
N ALA A 96 0.71 9.36 0.43
CA ALA A 96 1.34 8.33 -0.38
C ALA A 96 2.21 8.95 -1.50
N ALA A 97 1.70 9.98 -2.19
CA ALA A 97 2.43 10.67 -3.26
C ALA A 97 3.74 11.29 -2.75
N VAL A 98 3.68 11.96 -1.59
CA VAL A 98 4.84 12.61 -0.97
C VAL A 98 5.87 11.59 -0.48
N VAL A 99 5.44 10.46 0.07
CA VAL A 99 6.35 9.36 0.46
C VAL A 99 7.07 8.76 -0.76
N LEU A 100 6.38 8.59 -1.89
CA LEU A 100 7.02 8.13 -3.12
C LEU A 100 8.02 9.18 -3.64
N ALA A 101 7.65 10.45 -3.62
CA ALA A 101 8.51 11.52 -4.10
C ALA A 101 9.82 11.62 -3.29
N SER A 102 9.72 11.47 -1.96
CA SER A 102 10.90 11.52 -1.09
C SER A 102 11.81 10.30 -1.20
N PHE A 103 11.31 9.22 -1.80
CA PHE A 103 12.11 8.04 -2.16
C PHE A 103 12.73 8.15 -3.56
N GLY A 104 12.47 9.25 -4.29
CA GLY A 104 13.06 9.55 -5.59
C GLY A 104 12.23 9.08 -6.79
N PHE A 105 10.98 8.63 -6.59
CA PHE A 105 10.10 8.34 -7.72
C PHE A 105 9.76 9.64 -8.46
N LYS A 106 9.95 9.61 -9.78
CA LYS A 106 9.77 10.78 -10.65
C LYS A 106 8.37 10.80 -11.24
N ARG A 107 7.95 11.95 -11.75
CA ARG A 107 6.67 12.12 -12.47
C ARG A 107 6.44 11.10 -13.59
N GLY A 108 7.50 10.67 -14.28
CA GLY A 108 7.41 9.67 -15.35
C GLY A 108 7.23 8.22 -14.89
N THR A 109 7.21 7.94 -13.59
CA THR A 109 7.04 6.58 -13.04
C THR A 109 5.69 6.00 -13.46
N TYR A 110 5.69 4.82 -14.07
CA TYR A 110 4.47 4.05 -14.29
C TYR A 110 4.03 3.41 -12.98
N ILE A 111 2.80 3.69 -12.56
CA ILE A 111 2.23 3.20 -11.31
C ILE A 111 1.00 2.37 -11.60
N TYR A 112 1.01 1.11 -11.16
CA TYR A 112 -0.19 0.31 -11.04
C TYR A 112 -0.83 0.56 -9.67
N LEU A 113 -2.06 1.06 -9.64
CA LEU A 113 -2.83 1.27 -8.43
C LEU A 113 -3.70 0.05 -8.13
N ALA A 114 -3.31 -0.70 -7.11
CA ALA A 114 -4.05 -1.83 -6.58
C ALA A 114 -5.05 -1.37 -5.51
N GLY A 115 -6.22 -2.00 -5.51
CA GLY A 115 -7.31 -1.72 -4.57
C GLY A 115 -8.64 -1.50 -5.26
N SER A 116 -9.62 -1.04 -4.49
CA SER A 116 -10.95 -0.68 -4.99
C SER A 116 -11.12 0.84 -5.08
N GLN A 117 -12.35 1.30 -5.27
CA GLN A 117 -12.68 2.72 -5.37
C GLN A 117 -12.17 3.52 -4.15
N ILE A 118 -11.31 4.50 -4.43
CA ILE A 118 -10.77 5.42 -3.42
C ILE A 118 -11.89 6.36 -2.94
N TYR A 119 -12.00 6.55 -1.62
CA TYR A 119 -12.95 7.47 -1.02
C TYR A 119 -12.68 8.91 -1.50
N GLY A 120 -13.75 9.61 -1.91
CA GLY A 120 -13.67 10.91 -2.58
C GLY A 120 -13.32 10.85 -4.07
N GLY A 121 -12.99 9.68 -4.62
CA GLY A 121 -12.77 9.46 -6.04
C GLY A 121 -11.72 10.40 -6.65
N ASN A 122 -12.03 10.98 -7.81
CA ASN A 122 -11.10 11.80 -8.59
C ASN A 122 -10.64 13.06 -7.83
N SER A 123 -11.48 13.68 -7.02
CA SER A 123 -11.09 14.88 -6.27
C SER A 123 -10.00 14.56 -5.26
N ARG A 124 -10.13 13.43 -4.53
CA ARG A 124 -9.12 12.96 -3.58
C ARG A 124 -7.86 12.43 -4.27
N MET A 125 -7.99 11.84 -5.46
CA MET A 125 -6.86 11.34 -6.24
C MET A 125 -6.13 12.42 -7.06
N HIS A 126 -6.69 13.62 -7.18
CA HIS A 126 -6.13 14.69 -8.01
C HIS A 126 -4.68 15.07 -7.63
N PRO A 127 -4.32 15.26 -6.35
CA PRO A 127 -2.93 15.61 -6.01
C PRO A 127 -1.95 14.48 -6.34
N PHE A 128 -2.37 13.21 -6.17
CA PHE A 128 -1.56 12.05 -6.52
C PHE A 128 -1.33 11.98 -8.05
N THR A 129 -2.41 12.04 -8.83
CA THR A 129 -2.37 11.94 -10.30
C THR A 129 -1.70 13.13 -10.98
N SER A 130 -1.74 14.31 -10.35
CA SER A 130 -0.96 15.48 -10.80
C SER A 130 0.55 15.21 -10.75
N LEU A 131 1.01 14.53 -9.69
CA LEU A 131 2.42 14.18 -9.50
C LEU A 131 2.83 12.93 -10.28
N TYR A 132 1.93 11.95 -10.42
CA TYR A 132 2.16 10.69 -11.13
C TYR A 132 1.03 10.43 -12.15
N PRO A 133 1.13 11.03 -13.35
CA PRO A 133 0.09 10.92 -14.38
C PRO A 133 0.01 9.54 -15.05
N ASN A 134 1.09 8.75 -15.01
CA ASN A 134 1.16 7.41 -15.62
C ASN A 134 0.56 6.35 -14.68
N LEU A 135 -0.68 6.58 -14.25
CA LEU A 135 -1.41 5.73 -13.31
C LEU A 135 -2.34 4.78 -14.07
N VAL A 136 -2.26 3.49 -13.77
CA VAL A 136 -3.14 2.46 -14.33
C VAL A 136 -3.78 1.64 -13.23
N THR A 137 -5.02 1.21 -13.41
CA THR A 137 -5.71 0.22 -12.59
C THR A 137 -6.01 -1.03 -13.41
N LYS A 138 -6.48 -2.11 -12.78
CA LYS A 138 -6.98 -3.30 -13.51
C LYS A 138 -8.09 -2.94 -14.50
N GLU A 139 -8.97 -1.99 -14.17
CA GLU A 139 -10.07 -1.53 -15.03
C GLU A 139 -9.59 -0.77 -16.28
N THR A 140 -8.46 -0.07 -16.20
CA THR A 140 -7.86 0.61 -17.35
C THR A 140 -6.93 -0.29 -18.16
N LEU A 141 -6.37 -1.32 -17.53
CA LEU A 141 -5.40 -2.22 -18.14
C LEU A 141 -6.07 -3.35 -18.94
N LEU A 142 -7.18 -3.87 -18.42
CA LEU A 142 -7.90 -5.01 -19.01
C LEU A 142 -9.16 -4.55 -19.72
N THR A 143 -9.52 -5.25 -20.79
CA THR A 143 -10.77 -5.02 -21.51
C THR A 143 -11.98 -5.40 -20.65
N PRO A 144 -13.17 -4.84 -20.94
CA PRO A 144 -14.40 -5.26 -20.27
C PRO A 144 -14.68 -6.76 -20.36
N SER A 145 -14.32 -7.40 -21.48
CA SER A 145 -14.45 -8.85 -21.70
C SER A 145 -13.50 -9.68 -20.84
N GLU A 146 -12.24 -9.24 -20.67
CA GLU A 146 -11.27 -9.91 -19.80
C GLU A 146 -11.65 -9.78 -18.32
N LEU A 147 -12.26 -8.66 -17.92
CA LEU A 147 -12.73 -8.44 -16.55
C LEU A 147 -14.05 -9.11 -16.23
N ALA A 148 -14.91 -9.37 -17.24
CA ALA A 148 -16.27 -9.87 -17.06
C ALA A 148 -16.36 -11.12 -16.15
N PRO A 149 -15.48 -12.14 -16.25
CA PRO A 149 -15.53 -13.32 -15.39
C PRO A 149 -15.35 -13.00 -13.90
N PHE A 150 -14.66 -11.90 -13.57
CA PHE A 150 -14.26 -11.57 -12.20
C PHE A 150 -15.18 -10.55 -11.52
N ARG A 151 -15.99 -9.79 -12.28
CA ARG A 151 -16.74 -8.62 -11.78
C ARG A 151 -17.59 -8.87 -10.53
N ASN A 152 -18.16 -10.07 -10.39
CA ASN A 152 -19.02 -10.43 -9.26
C ASN A 152 -18.26 -11.13 -8.12
N PHE A 153 -16.95 -11.30 -8.24
CA PHE A 153 -16.12 -12.03 -7.31
C PHE A 153 -14.98 -11.14 -6.82
N SER A 154 -15.25 -10.38 -5.76
CA SER A 154 -14.29 -9.42 -5.17
C SER A 154 -12.93 -10.06 -4.87
N SER A 155 -12.91 -11.29 -4.34
CA SER A 155 -11.67 -12.03 -4.08
C SER A 155 -10.89 -12.38 -5.35
N GLN A 156 -11.58 -12.65 -6.47
CA GLN A 156 -10.91 -12.94 -7.74
C GLN A 156 -10.39 -11.66 -8.41
N LEU A 157 -11.13 -10.55 -8.33
CA LEU A 157 -10.62 -9.24 -8.74
C LEU A 157 -9.37 -8.85 -7.96
N ALA A 158 -9.35 -9.08 -6.64
CA ALA A 158 -8.19 -8.85 -5.80
C ALA A 158 -7.00 -9.79 -6.14
N ALA A 159 -7.26 -10.96 -6.73
CA ALA A 159 -6.20 -11.84 -7.20
C ALA A 159 -5.46 -11.24 -8.41
N LEU A 160 -6.15 -10.49 -9.27
CA LEU A 160 -5.49 -9.73 -10.35
C LEU A 160 -4.54 -8.68 -9.79
N ASP A 161 -4.99 -7.93 -8.77
CA ASP A 161 -4.13 -6.97 -8.07
C ASP A 161 -2.91 -7.67 -7.44
N PHE A 162 -3.10 -8.86 -6.86
CA PHE A 162 -2.00 -9.66 -6.29
C PHE A 162 -0.94 -10.00 -7.34
N ILE A 163 -1.34 -10.49 -8.53
CA ILE A 163 -0.42 -10.87 -9.60
C ILE A 163 0.45 -9.66 -9.99
N VAL A 164 -0.19 -8.53 -10.30
CA VAL A 164 0.53 -7.33 -10.75
C VAL A 164 1.45 -6.75 -9.65
N CYS A 165 1.02 -6.82 -8.39
CA CYS A 165 1.84 -6.38 -7.26
C CYS A 165 2.99 -7.34 -6.94
N ALA A 166 2.80 -8.64 -7.14
CA ALA A 166 3.82 -9.65 -6.89
C ALA A 166 4.97 -9.52 -7.91
N THR A 167 4.65 -9.26 -9.18
CA THR A 167 5.60 -9.19 -10.29
C THR A 167 6.22 -7.81 -10.52
N SER A 168 5.81 -6.77 -9.78
CA SER A 168 6.32 -5.40 -9.99
C SER A 168 7.79 -5.23 -9.60
N ASP A 169 8.52 -4.30 -10.23
CA ASP A 169 9.89 -3.97 -9.82
C ASP A 169 9.94 -3.47 -8.38
N VAL A 170 9.01 -2.60 -8.01
CA VAL A 170 8.85 -2.11 -6.64
C VAL A 170 7.39 -2.26 -6.23
N PHE A 171 7.15 -2.74 -5.01
CA PHE A 171 5.83 -2.73 -4.40
C PHE A 171 5.79 -1.71 -3.27
N ALA A 172 4.78 -0.84 -3.23
CA ALA A 172 4.53 0.08 -2.14
C ALA A 172 3.13 -0.16 -1.58
N MET A 173 2.97 0.04 -0.27
CA MET A 173 1.68 -0.13 0.39
C MET A 173 1.43 0.96 1.42
N THR A 174 0.17 1.39 1.53
CA THR A 174 -0.25 2.35 2.55
C THR A 174 -0.82 1.71 3.81
N ASP A 175 -1.27 0.45 3.71
CA ASP A 175 -1.70 -0.32 4.87
C ASP A 175 -1.10 -1.72 4.88
N SER A 176 -0.15 -1.91 5.79
CA SER A 176 0.48 -3.20 6.01
C SER A 176 -0.37 -4.21 6.80
N GLY A 177 -1.52 -3.78 7.34
CA GLY A 177 -2.47 -4.67 8.02
C GLY A 177 -3.42 -5.40 7.07
N SER A 178 -3.54 -4.92 5.83
CA SER A 178 -4.42 -5.52 4.83
C SER A 178 -3.94 -6.90 4.35
N GLN A 179 -4.89 -7.71 3.88
CA GLN A 179 -4.61 -9.07 3.39
C GLN A 179 -3.72 -9.05 2.15
N LEU A 180 -4.05 -8.20 1.16
CA LEU A 180 -3.26 -8.06 -0.07
C LEU A 180 -1.81 -7.69 0.22
N SER A 181 -1.59 -6.63 1.02
CA SER A 181 -0.25 -6.20 1.44
C SER A 181 0.55 -7.31 2.11
N SER A 182 -0.09 -8.10 2.99
CA SER A 182 0.56 -9.20 3.70
C SER A 182 0.97 -10.32 2.73
N LEU A 183 0.06 -10.72 1.84
CA LEU A 183 0.30 -11.76 0.84
C LEU A 183 1.40 -11.36 -0.14
N VAL A 184 1.32 -10.16 -0.72
CA VAL A 184 2.32 -9.66 -1.66
C VAL A 184 3.68 -9.52 -0.98
N SER A 185 3.73 -8.94 0.23
CA SER A 185 5.00 -8.79 0.96
C SER A 185 5.63 -10.14 1.30
N GLY A 186 4.82 -11.12 1.72
CA GLY A 186 5.28 -12.48 2.00
C GLY A 186 5.82 -13.16 0.75
N TYR A 187 5.05 -13.10 -0.35
CA TYR A 187 5.44 -13.67 -1.64
C TYR A 187 6.76 -13.07 -2.14
N ARG A 188 6.86 -11.73 -2.21
CA ARG A 188 8.06 -11.02 -2.65
C ARG A 188 9.28 -11.27 -1.75
N THR A 189 9.06 -11.41 -0.44
CA THR A 189 10.16 -11.72 0.49
C THR A 189 10.69 -13.14 0.28
N TYR A 190 9.80 -14.11 0.07
CA TYR A 190 10.18 -15.52 -0.08
C TYR A 190 10.75 -15.84 -1.47
N TYR A 191 10.06 -15.43 -2.55
CA TYR A 191 10.44 -15.75 -3.93
C TYR A 191 11.31 -14.69 -4.60
N GLY A 192 11.34 -13.45 -4.09
CA GLY A 192 12.06 -12.36 -4.73
C GLY A 192 13.58 -12.39 -4.54
N GLY A 193 14.13 -13.34 -3.77
CA GLY A 193 15.58 -13.54 -3.62
C GLY A 193 16.35 -12.30 -3.14
N GLY A 194 15.71 -11.37 -2.42
CA GLY A 194 16.29 -10.09 -2.02
C GLY A 194 16.23 -8.97 -3.08
N HIS A 195 15.79 -9.26 -4.30
CA HIS A 195 15.73 -8.33 -5.43
C HIS A 195 14.34 -7.72 -5.67
N ALA A 196 13.36 -8.01 -4.81
CA ALA A 196 11.99 -7.52 -4.89
C ALA A 196 11.69 -6.48 -3.79
N PRO A 197 12.13 -5.21 -3.93
CA PRO A 197 11.96 -4.19 -2.91
C PRO A 197 10.48 -3.94 -2.60
N THR A 198 10.19 -3.75 -1.32
CA THR A 198 8.85 -3.43 -0.80
C THR A 198 8.93 -2.23 0.15
N LEU A 199 8.18 -1.17 -0.16
CA LEU A 199 8.08 0.05 0.63
C LEU A 199 6.94 -0.10 1.64
N ARG A 200 7.30 -0.20 2.92
CA ARG A 200 6.38 -0.36 4.06
C ARG A 200 6.51 0.83 5.03
N PRO A 201 5.79 1.93 4.81
CA PRO A 201 5.79 3.05 5.74
C PRO A 201 5.27 2.63 7.12
N ASN A 202 5.95 3.07 8.19
CA ASN A 202 5.40 3.01 9.54
C ASN A 202 4.48 4.22 9.74
N LYS A 203 3.16 4.01 9.76
CA LYS A 203 2.17 5.10 9.80
C LYS A 203 2.32 6.04 11.00
N GLY A 204 2.68 5.53 12.18
CA GLY A 204 2.89 6.37 13.37
C GLY A 204 4.14 7.26 13.25
N ARG A 205 5.23 6.71 12.70
CA ARG A 205 6.44 7.50 12.43
C ARG A 205 6.23 8.49 11.29
N LEU A 206 5.52 8.09 10.24
CA LEU A 206 5.15 8.99 9.16
C LEU A 206 4.29 10.14 9.68
N ALA A 207 3.29 9.85 10.53
CA ALA A 207 2.50 10.88 11.20
C ALA A 207 3.37 11.84 12.02
N ALA A 208 4.36 11.34 12.77
CA ALA A 208 5.30 12.20 13.49
C ALA A 208 6.12 13.10 12.55
N ILE A 209 6.65 12.56 11.45
CA ILE A 209 7.40 13.33 10.45
C ILE A 209 6.51 14.42 9.82
N LEU A 210 5.26 14.08 9.46
CA LEU A 210 4.32 15.01 8.84
C LEU A 210 3.76 16.06 9.82
N SER A 211 3.77 15.76 11.12
CA SER A 211 3.31 16.69 12.17
C SER A 211 4.31 17.82 12.45
N GLU A 212 5.57 17.69 12.00
CA GLU A 212 6.62 18.73 12.07
C GLU A 212 6.40 19.81 10.99
N ASN A 213 5.19 20.37 10.99
CA ASN A 213 4.68 21.22 9.93
C ASN A 213 5.52 22.50 9.75
N SER A 214 5.85 22.84 8.51
CA SER A 214 6.50 24.08 8.02
C SER A 214 7.98 24.38 8.38
N THR A 215 8.69 23.53 9.12
CA THR A 215 10.13 23.74 9.43
C THR A 215 11.08 22.72 8.80
N ILE A 216 10.57 21.57 8.36
CA ILE A 216 11.43 20.52 7.83
C ILE A 216 11.84 20.84 6.39
N ALA A 217 13.15 20.99 6.17
CA ALA A 217 13.72 21.06 4.83
C ALA A 217 13.47 19.74 4.07
N TRP A 218 13.19 19.82 2.78
CA TRP A 218 12.89 18.65 1.94
C TRP A 218 13.93 17.53 2.09
N LYS A 219 15.22 17.89 2.11
CA LYS A 219 16.31 16.91 2.30
C LYS A 219 16.20 16.14 3.63
N SER A 220 15.85 16.82 4.71
CA SER A 220 15.64 16.18 6.01
C SER A 220 14.39 15.27 6.00
N PHE A 221 13.34 15.68 5.29
CA PHE A 221 12.15 14.85 5.09
C PHE A 221 12.49 13.56 4.34
N GLU A 222 13.23 13.66 3.22
CA GLU A 222 13.73 12.50 2.47
C GLU A 222 14.51 11.53 3.35
N ASP A 223 15.48 12.05 4.12
CA ASP A 223 16.35 11.21 4.94
C ASP A 223 15.56 10.50 6.05
N ARG A 224 14.57 11.18 6.65
CA ARG A 224 13.70 10.58 7.67
C ARG A 224 12.75 9.53 7.10
N VAL A 225 12.16 9.77 5.93
CA VAL A 225 11.31 8.78 5.25
C VAL A 225 12.14 7.57 4.84
N ARG A 226 13.33 7.79 4.26
CA ARG A 226 14.25 6.72 3.88
C ARG A 226 14.63 5.85 5.09
N LYS A 227 15.07 6.47 6.18
CA LYS A 227 15.39 5.80 7.44
C LYS A 227 14.19 5.01 7.99
N MET A 228 12.99 5.58 7.92
CA MET A 228 11.77 4.88 8.35
C MET A 228 11.53 3.58 7.56
N ILE A 229 11.68 3.63 6.23
CA ILE A 229 11.49 2.46 5.36
C ILE A 229 12.59 1.41 5.59
N GLU A 230 13.85 1.84 5.63
CA GLU A 230 15.02 0.96 5.86
C GLU A 230 14.95 0.24 7.21
N GLU A 231 14.54 0.94 8.27
CA GLU A 231 14.36 0.32 9.59
C GLU A 231 13.21 -0.70 9.59
N GLY A 232 12.12 -0.43 8.84
CA GLY A 232 11.03 -1.39 8.66
C GLY A 232 11.41 -2.63 7.83
N GLN A 233 12.55 -2.59 7.15
CA GLN A 233 13.08 -3.68 6.34
C GLN A 233 14.06 -4.59 7.09
N ARG A 234 14.47 -4.23 8.31
CA ARG A 234 15.40 -5.05 9.11
C ARG A 234 14.77 -6.36 9.54
N VAL A 235 15.58 -7.41 9.59
CA VAL A 235 15.15 -8.72 10.12
C VAL A 235 15.09 -8.62 11.64
N HIS A 236 13.94 -8.98 12.20
CA HIS A 236 13.71 -8.95 13.64
C HIS A 236 13.21 -10.31 14.11
N VAL A 237 13.57 -10.67 15.35
CA VAL A 237 12.98 -11.85 16.00
C VAL A 237 11.48 -11.63 16.11
N ARG A 238 10.71 -12.57 15.58
CA ARG A 238 9.26 -12.48 15.58
C ARG A 238 8.74 -12.66 17.00
N GLY A 239 7.91 -11.73 17.47
CA GLY A 239 7.28 -11.86 18.79
C GLY A 239 6.37 -13.09 18.88
N ARG A 240 6.25 -13.68 20.08
CA ARG A 240 5.41 -14.86 20.32
C ARG A 240 3.95 -14.59 19.87
N GLY A 241 3.36 -15.51 19.12
CA GLY A 241 1.98 -15.39 18.61
C GLY A 241 1.79 -14.46 17.40
N ARG A 242 2.86 -13.85 16.86
CA ARG A 242 2.76 -13.07 15.62
C ARG A 242 2.79 -13.98 14.39
N SER A 243 1.95 -13.67 13.41
CA SER A 243 1.85 -14.43 12.16
C SER A 243 3.07 -14.23 11.26
N ILE A 244 3.65 -15.35 10.81
CA ILE A 244 4.71 -15.41 9.79
C ILE A 244 4.34 -14.64 8.51
N TYR A 245 3.08 -14.72 8.08
CA TYR A 245 2.61 -14.06 6.85
C TYR A 245 2.53 -12.53 6.97
N ARG A 246 2.41 -12.00 8.19
CA ARG A 246 2.37 -10.55 8.44
C ARG A 246 3.75 -9.96 8.75
N GLN A 247 4.69 -10.82 9.17
CA GLN A 247 6.07 -10.49 9.53
C GLN A 247 7.04 -11.51 8.92
N PRO A 248 7.14 -11.57 7.58
CA PRO A 248 7.95 -12.58 6.89
C PRO A 248 9.45 -12.36 7.07
N ARG A 249 9.88 -11.14 7.45
CA ARG A 249 11.30 -10.80 7.70
C ARG A 249 11.73 -11.18 9.11
N SER A 250 11.72 -12.48 9.40
CA SER A 250 12.20 -13.03 10.65
C SER A 250 13.23 -14.15 10.41
N PRO A 251 14.17 -14.39 11.34
CA PRO A 251 15.24 -15.37 11.13
C PRO A 251 14.76 -16.79 10.79
N GLU A 252 13.54 -17.15 11.20
CA GLU A 252 12.93 -18.46 10.92
C GLU A 252 12.44 -18.59 9.47
N CYS A 253 12.36 -17.48 8.73
CA CYS A 253 11.74 -17.40 7.40
C CYS A 253 12.70 -16.91 6.31
N MET A 254 13.79 -16.27 6.72
CA MET A 254 14.86 -15.89 5.83
C MET A 254 15.78 -17.09 5.60
N CYS A 255 16.15 -17.35 4.35
CA CYS A 255 17.12 -18.38 4.00
C CYS A 255 18.43 -18.13 4.75
N LYS A 256 18.98 -19.18 5.39
CA LYS A 256 20.25 -19.11 6.16
C LYS A 256 21.50 -19.04 5.27
N SER A 257 21.32 -19.23 3.97
CA SER A 257 22.38 -19.23 2.95
C SER A 257 21.91 -18.40 1.77
N GLN A 258 22.57 -17.28 1.52
CA GLN A 258 22.74 -16.71 0.19
C GLN A 258 24.16 -17.02 -0.26
#